data_AF-A0ABD7ZYC0-F1
#
_entry.id   AF-A0ABD7ZYC0-F1
#
_cell.length_a   1.000
_cell.length_b   1.000
_cell.length_c   1.000
_cell.angle_alpha   90.00
_cell.angle_beta   90.00
_cell.angle_gamma   90.00
#
_symmetry.space_group_name_H-M   'P 1'
#
loop_
_entity.id
_entity.type
_entity.pdbx_description
1 polymer ?
#
loop_
_entity_poly.entity_id
_entity_poly.type
_entity_poly.pdbx_seq_one_letter_code
_entity_poly.pdbx_strand_id
1 'polypeptide(L)'
;MELVYKISYHRMKGHYLPKLIQAISLVCEEDLWKQGNSVNSIGGIVLHICEHLQRNTRRYKDPNIVFENGIEEYFPMKKQSSEVLLQYVEEVFGEWGKAYIQLWEEKRHIELHGLLHLVEHTSYHLGQIVDRTKLIKGQQFKFCQNGINEKNLRTRIETSKF
;
A
#
# COMPACT_ATOMS: atom_id res chain seq x y z
N MET A 1 17.95 -4.82 13.60
CA MET A 1 17.28 -3.83 12.73
C MET A 1 17.05 -4.36 11.31
N GLU A 2 18.03 -5.01 10.69
CA GLU A 2 17.90 -5.56 9.32
C GLU A 2 16.63 -6.43 9.11
N LEU A 3 16.32 -7.31 10.07
CA LEU A 3 15.11 -8.13 10.01
C LEU A 3 13.82 -7.30 9.95
N VAL A 4 13.73 -6.19 10.68
CA VAL A 4 12.55 -5.30 10.66
C VAL A 4 12.40 -4.65 9.29
N TYR A 5 13.50 -4.23 8.67
CA TYR A 5 13.48 -3.68 7.32
C TYR A 5 13.02 -4.70 6.28
N LYS A 6 13.51 -5.94 6.36
CA LYS A 6 13.05 -7.05 5.51
C LYS A 6 11.56 -7.33 5.70
N ILE A 7 11.11 -7.42 6.96
CA ILE A 7 9.70 -7.63 7.30
C ILE A 7 8.84 -6.51 6.70
N SER A 8 9.17 -5.25 6.95
CA SER A 8 8.39 -4.11 6.47
C SER A 8 8.27 -4.09 4.94
N TYR A 9 9.38 -4.30 4.23
CA TYR A 9 9.36 -4.37 2.77
C TYR A 9 8.48 -5.51 2.26
N HIS A 10 8.68 -6.73 2.77
CA HIS A 10 7.95 -7.90 2.30
C HIS A 10 6.47 -7.88 2.72
N ARG A 11 6.10 -7.22 3.82
CA ARG A 11 4.70 -6.94 4.15
C ARG A 11 4.06 -6.04 3.10
N MET A 12 4.70 -4.91 2.78
CA MET A 12 4.19 -3.96 1.78
C MET A 12 4.08 -4.59 0.39
N LYS A 13 5.15 -5.22 -0.12
CA LYS A 13 5.22 -5.74 -1.50
C LYS A 13 4.65 -7.15 -1.66
N GLY A 14 4.85 -8.02 -0.67
CA GLY A 14 4.49 -9.44 -0.73
C GLY A 14 3.11 -9.76 -0.17
N HIS A 15 2.52 -8.86 0.62
CA HIS A 15 1.22 -9.06 1.26
C HIS A 15 0.22 -7.97 0.91
N TYR A 16 0.53 -6.71 1.18
CA TYR A 16 -0.44 -5.62 1.04
C TYR A 16 -0.73 -5.28 -0.41
N LEU A 17 0.30 -5.10 -1.25
CA LEU A 17 0.12 -4.84 -2.68
C LEU A 17 -0.71 -5.93 -3.38
N PRO A 18 -0.42 -7.25 -3.25
CA PRO A 18 -1.25 -8.29 -3.87
C PRO A 18 -2.71 -8.28 -3.39
N LYS A 19 -2.95 -8.01 -2.10
CA LYS A 19 -4.30 -7.88 -1.54
C LYS A 19 -5.03 -6.66 -2.09
N LEU A 20 -4.35 -5.52 -2.22
CA LEU A 20 -4.90 -4.32 -2.85
C LEU A 20 -5.29 -4.61 -4.31
N ILE A 21 -4.38 -5.21 -5.09
CA ILE A 21 -4.63 -5.53 -6.50
C ILE A 21 -5.86 -6.43 -6.63
N GLN A 22 -5.92 -7.51 -5.85
CA GLN A 22 -7.06 -8.43 -5.89
C GLN A 22 -8.37 -7.74 -5.44
N ALA A 23 -8.31 -6.83 -4.46
CA ALA A 23 -9.50 -6.13 -3.99
C ALA A 23 -10.02 -5.09 -4.99
N ILE A 24 -9.14 -4.37 -5.66
CA ILE A 24 -9.53 -3.32 -6.62
C ILE A 24 -10.03 -3.94 -7.93
N SER A 25 -9.43 -5.04 -8.39
CA SER A 25 -9.77 -5.66 -9.69
C SER A 25 -11.21 -6.21 -9.78
N LEU A 26 -11.89 -6.36 -8.65
CA LEU A 26 -13.25 -6.92 -8.59
C LEU A 26 -14.34 -5.85 -8.60
N VAL A 27 -13.99 -4.57 -8.45
CA VAL A 27 -14.91 -3.45 -8.26
C VAL A 27 -15.03 -2.68 -9.58
N CYS A 28 -16.27 -2.38 -10.00
CA CYS A 28 -16.50 -1.53 -11.17
C CYS A 28 -16.26 -0.06 -10.82
N GLU A 29 -16.16 0.81 -11.83
CA GLU A 29 -15.88 2.23 -11.61
C GLU A 29 -16.90 2.92 -10.69
N GLU A 30 -18.20 2.63 -10.85
CA GLU A 30 -19.25 3.23 -10.03
C GLU A 30 -19.05 2.92 -8.54
N ASP A 31 -18.88 1.64 -8.20
CA ASP A 31 -18.66 1.21 -6.83
C ASP A 31 -17.29 1.64 -6.29
N LEU A 32 -16.27 1.76 -7.16
CA LEU A 32 -14.92 2.17 -6.80
C LEU A 32 -14.91 3.60 -6.26
N TRP A 33 -15.67 4.48 -6.90
CA TRP A 33 -15.75 5.90 -6.56
C TRP A 33 -16.99 6.26 -5.75
N LYS A 34 -17.81 5.28 -5.37
CA LYS A 34 -18.96 5.52 -4.49
C LYS A 34 -18.50 6.04 -3.14
N GLN A 35 -18.97 7.23 -2.77
CA GLN A 35 -18.69 7.89 -1.51
C GLN A 35 -19.99 8.04 -0.71
N GLY A 36 -19.93 7.84 0.61
CA GLY A 36 -21.03 8.13 1.53
C GLY A 36 -20.79 9.42 2.31
N ASN A 37 -21.81 9.90 3.02
CA ASN A 37 -21.74 11.17 3.77
C ASN A 37 -20.57 11.28 4.76
N SER A 38 -20.13 10.16 5.33
CA SER A 38 -19.04 10.09 6.31
C SER A 38 -17.97 9.06 5.93
N VAL A 39 -17.98 8.57 4.68
CA VAL A 39 -17.18 7.42 4.26
C VAL A 39 -16.52 7.73 2.92
N ASN A 40 -15.19 7.80 2.92
CA ASN A 40 -14.37 7.97 1.70
C ASN A 40 -14.64 6.85 0.69
N SER A 41 -14.45 7.07 -0.60
CA SER A 41 -14.58 6.00 -1.60
C SER A 41 -13.43 4.98 -1.53
N ILE A 42 -13.59 3.80 -2.12
CA ILE A 42 -12.50 2.81 -2.22
C ILE A 42 -11.33 3.43 -2.99
N GLY A 43 -11.61 4.05 -4.15
CA GLY A 43 -10.60 4.71 -4.98
C GLY A 43 -9.89 5.85 -4.25
N GLY A 44 -10.62 6.64 -3.45
CA GLY A 44 -10.04 7.71 -2.65
C GLY A 44 -9.09 7.20 -1.57
N ILE A 45 -9.44 6.10 -0.89
CA ILE A 45 -8.55 5.45 0.11
C ILE A 45 -7.30 4.88 -0.57
N VAL A 46 -7.44 4.26 -1.74
CA VAL A 46 -6.30 3.75 -2.50
C VAL A 46 -5.35 4.88 -2.89
N LEU A 47 -5.88 5.98 -3.41
CA LEU A 47 -5.07 7.15 -3.77
C LEU A 47 -4.41 7.78 -2.53
N HIS A 48 -5.11 7.82 -1.40
CA HIS A 48 -4.53 8.27 -0.14
C HIS A 48 -3.33 7.41 0.30
N ILE A 49 -3.44 6.08 0.24
CA ILE A 49 -2.29 5.18 0.46
C ILE A 49 -1.15 5.54 -0.50
N CYS A 50 -1.44 5.72 -1.80
CA CYS A 50 -0.44 6.08 -2.80
C CYS A 50 0.28 7.39 -2.47
N GLU A 51 -0.41 8.42 -1.99
CA GLU A 51 0.20 9.68 -1.56
C GLU A 51 1.17 9.47 -0.38
N HIS A 52 0.80 8.63 0.60
CA HIS A 52 1.70 8.27 1.70
C HIS A 52 2.96 7.53 1.21
N LEU A 53 2.82 6.58 0.27
CA LEU A 53 3.98 5.92 -0.35
C LEU A 53 4.85 6.93 -1.11
N GLN A 54 4.26 7.78 -1.94
CA GLN A 54 5.01 8.79 -2.72
C GLN A 54 5.75 9.78 -1.83
N ARG A 55 5.14 10.26 -0.75
CA ARG A 55 5.82 11.14 0.23
C ARG A 55 7.00 10.43 0.89
N ASN A 56 6.86 9.15 1.25
CA ASN A 56 7.97 8.36 1.77
C ASN A 56 9.07 8.16 0.72
N THR A 57 8.72 7.83 -0.52
CA THR A 57 9.67 7.73 -1.63
C THR A 57 10.45 9.03 -1.85
N ARG A 58 9.78 10.19 -1.75
CA ARG A 58 10.44 11.50 -1.84
C ARG A 58 11.38 11.74 -0.67
N ARG A 59 10.99 11.41 0.57
CA ARG A 59 11.89 11.48 1.76
C ARG A 59 13.10 10.58 1.63
N TYR A 60 12.96 9.43 0.98
CA TYR A 60 14.10 8.54 0.73
C TYR A 60 15.12 9.17 -0.23
N LYS A 61 14.64 9.89 -1.24
CA LYS A 61 15.48 10.60 -2.21
C LYS A 61 16.09 11.87 -1.60
N ASP A 62 15.30 12.63 -0.85
CA ASP A 62 15.69 13.86 -0.17
C ASP A 62 15.21 13.85 1.30
N PRO A 63 16.09 13.51 2.25
CA PRO A 63 15.75 13.47 3.68
C PRO A 63 15.34 14.81 4.28
N ASN A 64 15.69 15.92 3.63
CA ASN A 64 15.39 17.27 4.11
C ASN A 64 14.08 17.83 3.55
N ILE A 65 13.37 17.04 2.72
CA ILE A 65 12.11 17.49 2.14
C ILE A 65 11.06 17.75 3.22
N VAL A 66 10.47 18.94 3.17
CA VAL A 66 9.35 19.35 4.04
C VAL A 66 8.09 19.40 3.18
N PHE A 67 7.01 18.80 3.69
CA PHE A 67 5.69 18.93 3.08
C PHE A 67 4.91 19.99 3.85
N GLU A 68 4.51 21.06 3.16
CA GLU A 68 3.80 22.19 3.78
C GLU A 68 2.44 21.80 4.35
N ASN A 69 1.75 20.86 3.70
CA ASN A 69 0.41 20.43 4.08
C ASN A 69 0.37 18.95 4.44
N GLY A 70 -0.40 18.64 5.49
CA GLY A 70 -0.83 17.28 5.83
C GLY A 70 -1.71 16.65 4.74
N ILE A 71 -1.85 15.33 4.76
CA ILE A 71 -2.73 14.56 3.86
C ILE A 71 -3.71 13.66 4.61
N GLU A 72 -3.81 13.84 5.93
CA GLU A 72 -4.59 13.00 6.85
C GLU A 72 -6.05 12.86 6.37
N GLU A 73 -6.64 13.96 5.92
CA GLU A 73 -8.02 14.02 5.39
C GLU A 73 -8.08 14.14 3.86
N TYR A 74 -6.97 13.89 3.15
CA TYR A 74 -6.91 14.00 1.71
C TYR A 74 -7.23 12.66 1.04
N PHE A 75 -8.47 12.55 0.52
CA PHE A 75 -8.98 11.38 -0.21
C PHE A 75 -9.54 11.81 -1.57
N PRO A 76 -8.71 11.82 -2.64
CA PRO A 76 -9.11 12.38 -3.92
C PRO A 76 -10.11 11.51 -4.68
N MET A 77 -10.92 12.17 -5.51
CA MET A 77 -11.94 11.54 -6.37
C MET A 77 -11.57 11.77 -7.83
N LYS A 78 -11.37 10.70 -8.61
CA LYS A 78 -10.86 10.82 -9.99
C LYS A 78 -11.72 10.20 -11.09
N LYS A 79 -12.84 9.54 -10.79
CA LYS A 79 -13.76 8.89 -11.76
C LYS A 79 -13.02 8.20 -12.91
N GLN A 80 -12.22 7.20 -12.55
CA GLN A 80 -11.39 6.42 -13.48
C GLN A 80 -11.59 4.92 -13.27
N SER A 81 -11.32 4.09 -14.28
CA SER A 81 -11.52 2.65 -14.16
C SER A 81 -10.60 2.01 -13.11
N SER A 82 -10.96 0.80 -12.66
CA SER A 82 -10.13 0.02 -11.74
C SER A 82 -8.78 -0.34 -12.37
N GLU A 83 -8.73 -0.58 -13.68
CA GLU A 83 -7.49 -0.87 -14.42
C GLU A 83 -6.51 0.31 -14.39
N VAL A 84 -7.00 1.54 -14.62
CA VAL A 84 -6.17 2.74 -14.54
C VAL A 84 -5.65 2.96 -13.12
N LEU A 85 -6.51 2.76 -12.12
CA LEU A 85 -6.09 2.86 -10.72
C LEU A 85 -5.06 1.79 -10.35
N LEU A 86 -5.23 0.56 -10.82
CA LEU A 86 -4.30 -0.54 -10.57
C LEU A 86 -2.92 -0.26 -11.16
N GLN A 87 -2.83 0.23 -12.40
CA GLN A 87 -1.57 0.63 -13.01
C GLN A 87 -0.83 1.66 -12.14
N TYR A 88 -1.56 2.67 -11.66
CA TYR A 88 -0.99 3.68 -10.77
C TYR A 88 -0.52 3.11 -9.42
N VAL A 89 -1.29 2.20 -8.82
CA VAL A 89 -0.90 1.52 -7.57
C VAL A 89 0.38 0.72 -7.76
N GLU A 90 0.47 -0.06 -8.84
CA GLU A 90 1.64 -0.87 -9.15
C GLU A 90 2.88 0.00 -9.40
N GLU A 91 2.72 1.11 -10.11
CA GLU A 91 3.77 2.10 -10.34
C GLU A 91 4.27 2.68 -9.00
N VAL A 92 3.38 3.22 -8.18
CA VAL A 92 3.74 3.86 -6.90
C VAL A 92 4.42 2.88 -5.93
N PHE A 93 3.88 1.67 -5.77
CA PHE A 93 4.54 0.63 -4.96
C PHE A 93 5.85 0.13 -5.59
N GLY A 94 5.97 0.19 -6.92
CA GLY A 94 7.20 -0.12 -7.65
C GLY A 94 8.29 0.90 -7.35
N GLU A 95 7.99 2.19 -7.49
CA GLU A 95 8.91 3.28 -7.20
C GLU A 95 9.35 3.31 -5.74
N TRP A 96 8.41 3.16 -4.81
CA TRP A 96 8.72 3.08 -3.38
C TRP A 96 9.64 1.90 -3.09
N GLY A 97 9.35 0.72 -3.65
CA GLY A 97 10.17 -0.48 -3.45
C GLY A 97 11.59 -0.31 -3.96
N LYS A 98 11.77 0.31 -5.15
CA LYS A 98 13.09 0.63 -5.71
C LYS A 98 13.87 1.59 -4.81
N ALA A 99 13.25 2.70 -4.40
CA ALA A 99 13.90 3.68 -3.54
C ALA A 99 14.26 3.09 -2.16
N TYR A 100 13.40 2.23 -1.61
CA TYR A 100 13.64 1.54 -0.35
C TYR A 100 14.86 0.61 -0.44
N ILE A 101 14.92 -0.23 -1.47
CA ILE A 101 16.06 -1.16 -1.69
C ILE A 101 17.35 -0.35 -1.88
N GLN A 102 17.32 0.71 -2.69
CA GLN A 102 18.49 1.56 -2.91
C GLN A 102 19.03 2.13 -1.59
N LEU A 103 18.16 2.68 -0.73
CA LEU A 103 18.60 3.17 0.59
C LEU A 103 19.21 2.07 1.46
N TRP A 104 18.58 0.88 1.44
CA TRP A 104 19.06 -0.26 2.20
C TRP A 104 20.46 -0.70 1.73
N GLU A 105 20.68 -0.80 0.42
CA GLU A 105 21.97 -1.15 -0.20
C GLU A 105 23.05 -0.10 0.09
N GLU A 106 22.68 1.18 0.01
CA GLU A 106 23.55 2.32 0.37
C GLU A 106 23.81 2.41 1.89
N LYS A 107 23.20 1.53 2.70
CA LYS A 107 23.25 1.56 4.18
C LYS A 107 22.86 2.92 4.76
N ARG A 108 21.99 3.65 4.06
CA ARG A 108 21.49 4.95 4.50
C ARG A 108 20.42 4.75 5.56
N HIS A 109 20.27 5.76 6.42
CA HIS A 109 19.29 5.73 7.48
C HIS A 109 17.87 5.74 6.89
N ILE A 110 17.08 4.73 7.27
CA ILE A 110 15.63 4.72 7.09
C ILE A 110 15.02 5.00 8.46
N GLU A 111 14.28 6.10 8.58
CA GLU A 111 13.62 6.48 9.83
C GLU A 111 12.54 5.44 10.16
N LEU A 112 12.75 4.71 11.26
CA LEU A 112 11.98 3.50 11.59
C LEU A 112 10.53 3.82 11.99
N HIS A 113 10.30 4.91 12.71
CA HIS A 113 8.97 5.31 13.14
C HIS A 113 8.07 5.61 11.93
N GLY A 114 8.58 6.38 10.96
CA GLY A 114 7.91 6.69 9.70
C GLY A 114 7.67 5.45 8.84
N LEU A 115 8.62 4.51 8.80
CA LEU A 115 8.44 3.24 8.12
C LEU A 115 7.31 2.40 8.75
N LEU A 116 7.32 2.24 10.07
CA LEU A 116 6.29 1.47 10.77
C LEU A 116 4.91 2.12 10.65
N HIS A 117 4.84 3.45 10.77
CA HIS A 117 3.62 4.19 10.51
C HIS A 117 3.11 3.93 9.08
N LEU A 118 3.97 3.97 8.05
CA LEU A 118 3.54 3.66 6.67
C LEU A 118 2.98 2.24 6.54
N VAL A 119 3.63 1.25 7.14
CA VAL A 119 3.20 -0.16 7.11
C VAL A 119 1.85 -0.33 7.80
N GLU A 120 1.69 0.22 9.00
CA GLU A 120 0.45 0.15 9.79
C GLU A 120 -0.70 0.88 9.11
N HIS A 121 -0.45 2.10 8.62
CA HIS A 121 -1.44 2.92 7.92
C HIS A 121 -1.93 2.24 6.64
N THR A 122 -1.01 1.65 5.88
CA THR A 122 -1.36 0.86 4.69
C THR A 122 -2.21 -0.35 5.05
N SER A 123 -1.86 -1.07 6.13
CA SER A 123 -2.62 -2.23 6.62
C SER A 123 -4.02 -1.85 7.08
N TYR A 124 -4.15 -0.74 7.80
CA TYR A 124 -5.42 -0.20 8.29
C TYR A 124 -6.37 0.09 7.12
N HIS A 125 -5.93 0.86 6.14
CA HIS A 125 -6.74 1.21 4.98
C HIS A 125 -7.00 0.04 4.03
N LEU A 126 -6.04 -0.87 3.88
CA LEU A 126 -6.26 -2.13 3.16
C LEU A 126 -7.41 -2.93 3.78
N GLY A 127 -7.49 -2.98 5.12
CA GLY A 127 -8.61 -3.62 5.82
C GLY A 127 -9.96 -3.04 5.41
N GLN A 128 -10.06 -1.70 5.34
CA GLN A 128 -11.27 -1.00 4.91
C GLN A 128 -11.63 -1.30 3.45
N ILE A 129 -10.64 -1.30 2.55
CA ILE A 129 -10.83 -1.61 1.13
C ILE A 129 -11.35 -3.04 0.97
N VAL A 130 -10.69 -4.01 1.62
CA VAL A 130 -11.07 -5.42 1.57
C VAL A 130 -12.50 -5.62 2.07
N ASP A 131 -12.84 -5.03 3.22
CA ASP A 131 -14.18 -5.18 3.80
C ASP A 131 -15.27 -4.64 2.87
N ARG A 132 -15.06 -3.44 2.31
CA ARG A 132 -16.01 -2.83 1.38
C ARG A 132 -16.14 -3.60 0.08
N THR A 133 -15.04 -4.08 -0.50
CA THR A 133 -15.12 -4.94 -1.68
C THR A 133 -15.89 -6.24 -1.36
N LYS A 134 -15.69 -6.85 -0.18
CA LYS A 134 -16.49 -8.03 0.21
C LYS A 134 -17.97 -7.71 0.29
N LEU A 135 -18.34 -6.57 0.87
CA LEU A 135 -19.73 -6.12 0.96
C LEU A 135 -20.36 -5.95 -0.44
N ILE A 136 -19.63 -5.35 -1.38
CA ILE A 136 -20.09 -5.13 -2.76
C ILE A 136 -20.22 -6.46 -3.52
N LYS A 137 -19.24 -7.35 -3.39
CA LYS A 137 -19.14 -8.56 -4.23
C LYS A 137 -19.75 -9.82 -3.63
N GLY A 138 -20.05 -9.82 -2.33
CA GLY A 138 -20.59 -10.99 -1.63
C GLY A 138 -19.65 -12.21 -1.63
N GLN A 139 -18.34 -12.02 -1.82
CA GLN A 139 -17.38 -13.11 -1.95
C GLN A 139 -16.16 -12.96 -1.03
N GLN A 140 -15.61 -14.10 -0.61
CA GLN A 140 -14.36 -14.14 0.16
C GLN A 140 -13.14 -14.19 -0.77
N PHE A 141 -12.13 -13.37 -0.47
CA PHE A 141 -10.89 -13.32 -1.25
C PHE A 141 -9.99 -14.56 -1.13
N LYS A 142 -10.14 -15.34 -0.06
CA LYS A 142 -9.32 -16.53 0.23
C LYS A 142 -7.79 -16.26 0.16
N PHE A 143 -7.35 -15.07 0.61
CA PHE A 143 -5.95 -14.65 0.55
C PHE A 143 -4.97 -15.71 1.08
N CYS A 144 -5.28 -16.30 2.24
CA CYS A 144 -4.41 -17.29 2.87
C CYS A 144 -4.27 -18.57 2.04
N GLN A 145 -5.39 -19.06 1.48
CA GLN A 145 -5.42 -20.24 0.61
C GLN A 145 -4.70 -19.98 -0.72
N ASN A 146 -4.73 -18.72 -1.19
CA ASN A 146 -4.01 -18.29 -2.39
C ASN A 146 -2.53 -17.93 -2.10
N GLY A 147 -2.00 -18.35 -0.95
CA GLY A 147 -0.59 -18.21 -0.62
C GLY A 147 -0.17 -16.87 0.00
N ILE A 148 -1.09 -15.93 0.21
CA ILE A 148 -0.83 -14.67 0.91
C ILE A 148 -1.04 -14.88 2.42
N ASN A 149 -0.14 -15.66 3.03
CA ASN A 149 -0.16 -16.03 4.45
C ASN A 149 1.20 -15.78 5.13
N GLU A 150 1.23 -15.80 6.46
CA GLU A 150 2.44 -15.49 7.25
C GLU A 150 3.55 -16.54 7.05
N LYS A 151 3.21 -17.82 6.83
CA LYS A 151 4.22 -18.86 6.55
C LYS A 151 5.00 -18.53 5.28
N ASN A 152 4.31 -18.24 4.20
CA ASN A 152 4.93 -17.88 2.92
C ASN A 152 5.68 -16.55 3.00
N LEU A 153 5.15 -15.57 3.75
CA LEU A 153 5.84 -14.30 3.99
C LEU A 153 7.16 -14.51 4.73
N ARG A 154 7.14 -15.31 5.80
CA ARG A 154 8.33 -15.68 6.56
C ARG A 154 9.39 -16.32 5.67
N THR A 155 9.01 -17.30 4.85
CA THR A 155 9.93 -17.94 3.90
C THR A 155 10.54 -16.92 2.93
N ARG A 156 9.77 -15.94 2.44
CA ARG A 156 10.31 -14.86 1.59
C ARG A 156 11.31 -13.98 2.33
N ILE A 157 11.02 -13.62 3.58
CA ILE A 157 11.91 -12.81 4.42
C ILE A 157 13.23 -13.54 4.69
N GLU A 158 13.15 -14.83 5.05
CA GLU A 158 14.32 -15.66 5.37
C GLU A 158 15.20 -15.93 4.14
N THR A 159 14.63 -15.99 2.94
CA THR A 159 15.36 -16.21 1.68
C THR A 159 15.78 -14.92 0.97
N SER A 160 15.32 -13.75 1.45
CA SER A 160 15.67 -12.44 0.90
C SER A 160 17.15 -12.11 1.13
N LYS A 161 17.84 -11.74 0.05
CA LYS A 161 19.27 -11.39 0.05
C LYS A 161 19.58 -9.89 0.21
N PHE A 162 18.55 -9.05 0.05
CA PHE A 162 18.53 -7.70 0.58
C PHE A 162 17.63 -7.72 1.83
#